data_AF-A0A7W0YJC0-F1
#
_entry.id   AF-A0A7W0YJC0-F1
#
_cell.length_a   1.000
_cell.length_b   1.000
_cell.length_c   1.000
_cell.angle_alpha   90.00
_cell.angle_beta   90.00
_cell.angle_gamma   90.00
#
_symmetry.space_group_name_H-M   'P 1'
#
loop_
_entity.id
_entity.type
_entity.pdbx_description
1 polymer ?
#
loop_
_entity_poly.entity_id
_entity_poly.type
_entity_poly.pdbx_seq_one_letter_code
_entity_poly.pdbx_strand_id
1 'polypeptide(L)'
;MGLSPTHSLVETPSRAFYREAMDVLSRAGVPFLVGGTFAFVHQAGIDRSTKDLDIFVRPGDVHPLLGACAAAGYEADLVFSHWLAKIRAPTGFIDVIFSSGNGIAA
;
A
#
# COMPACT_ATOMS: atom_id res chain seq x y z
N MET A 1 -25.68 25.49 0.37
CA MET A 1 -25.77 24.08 -0.08
C MET A 1 -24.43 23.43 0.27
N GLY A 2 -24.27 23.02 1.53
CA GLY A 2 -23.00 22.49 2.04
C GLY A 2 -22.91 21.00 1.75
N LEU A 3 -21.88 20.59 1.02
CA LEU A 3 -21.52 19.18 0.91
C LEU A 3 -20.96 18.74 2.27
N SER A 4 -21.77 18.05 3.07
CA SER A 4 -21.25 17.33 4.24
C SER A 4 -20.29 16.24 3.73
N PRO A 5 -19.04 16.17 4.20
CA PRO A 5 -18.20 15.04 3.89
C PRO A 5 -18.78 13.84 4.64
N THR A 6 -19.36 12.89 3.92
CA THR A 6 -19.71 11.57 4.46
C THR A 6 -18.43 10.76 4.63
N HIS A 7 -17.55 11.19 5.52
CA HIS A 7 -16.49 10.33 6.02
C HIS A 7 -17.14 9.35 6.99
N SER A 8 -17.27 8.08 6.61
CA SER A 8 -17.35 7.04 7.63
C SER A 8 -15.98 7.03 8.33
N LEU A 9 -15.92 7.64 9.51
CA LEU A 9 -14.73 7.68 10.36
C LEU A 9 -14.49 6.35 11.10
N VAL A 10 -15.18 5.28 10.69
CA VAL A 10 -15.06 3.96 11.31
C VAL A 10 -13.74 3.35 10.87
N GLU A 11 -12.81 3.23 11.81
CA GLU A 11 -11.57 2.51 11.61
C GLU A 11 -11.87 1.02 11.46
N THR A 12 -11.53 0.46 10.30
CA THR A 12 -11.58 -0.98 10.06
C THR A 12 -10.21 -1.59 10.37
N PRO A 13 -10.13 -2.88 10.75
CA PRO A 13 -8.84 -3.56 10.96
C PRO A 13 -7.90 -3.50 9.75
N SER A 14 -8.45 -3.41 8.53
CA SER A 14 -7.68 -3.19 7.30
C SER A 14 -7.11 -1.77 7.19
N ARG A 15 -7.87 -0.74 7.59
CA ARG A 15 -7.41 0.66 7.59
C ARG A 15 -6.29 0.90 8.61
N ALA A 16 -6.39 0.30 9.78
CA ALA A 16 -5.33 0.36 10.79
C ALA A 16 -4.05 -0.28 10.25
N PHE A 17 -4.14 -1.49 9.68
CA PHE A 17 -3.03 -2.17 9.03
C PHE A 17 -2.36 -1.30 7.93
N TYR A 18 -3.15 -0.72 7.02
CA TYR A 18 -2.62 0.13 5.95
C TYR A 18 -1.86 1.35 6.48
N ARG A 19 -2.41 2.00 7.52
CA ARG A 19 -1.78 3.15 8.18
C ARG A 19 -0.46 2.75 8.83
N GLU A 20 -0.47 1.69 9.63
CA GLU A 20 0.71 1.20 10.34
C GLU A 20 1.83 0.80 9.37
N ALA A 21 1.49 0.12 8.27
CA ALA A 21 2.45 -0.23 7.23
C ALA A 21 3.07 1.02 6.60
N MET A 22 2.27 2.03 6.21
CA MET A 22 2.80 3.30 5.67
C MET A 22 3.66 4.06 6.68
N ASP A 23 3.32 4.00 7.96
CA ASP A 23 4.12 4.59 9.04
C ASP A 23 5.47 3.87 9.19
N VAL A 24 5.52 2.54 9.04
CA VAL A 24 6.76 1.76 9.01
C VAL A 24 7.65 2.23 7.85
N LEU A 25 7.09 2.36 6.65
CA LEU A 25 7.85 2.83 5.47
C LEU A 25 8.37 4.25 5.65
N SER A 26 7.52 5.14 6.20
CA SER A 26 7.88 6.53 6.46
C SER A 26 9.01 6.64 7.48
N ARG A 27 8.96 5.86 8.57
CA ARG A 27 10.03 5.80 9.58
C ARG A 27 11.32 5.18 9.03
N ALA A 28 11.21 4.24 8.10
CA ALA A 28 12.36 3.65 7.42
C ALA A 28 12.96 4.57 6.33
N GLY A 29 12.33 5.71 6.04
CA GLY A 29 12.79 6.65 5.03
C GLY A 29 12.61 6.13 3.59
N VAL A 30 11.72 5.15 3.38
CA VAL A 30 11.43 4.59 2.07
C VAL A 30 10.43 5.50 1.33
N PRO A 31 10.81 6.12 0.20
CA PRO A 31 9.87 6.90 -0.59
C PRO A 31 8.84 6.00 -1.27
N PHE A 32 7.55 6.32 -1.15
CA PHE A 32 6.48 5.58 -1.82
C PHE A 32 5.38 6.53 -2.30
N LEU A 33 4.60 6.05 -3.27
CA LEU A 33 3.38 6.70 -3.75
C LEU A 33 2.20 5.75 -3.54
N VAL A 34 1.10 6.25 -3.00
CA VAL A 34 -0.15 5.49 -2.88
C VAL A 34 -0.91 5.59 -4.20
N GLY A 35 -1.39 4.46 -4.72
CA GLY A 35 -2.16 4.41 -5.96
C GLY A 35 -3.40 3.53 -5.88
N GLY A 36 -3.85 3.07 -7.04
CA GLY A 36 -5.01 2.19 -7.14
C GLY A 36 -6.34 2.86 -6.81
N THR A 37 -7.35 2.02 -6.58
CA THR A 37 -8.70 2.50 -6.24
C THR A 37 -8.69 3.23 -4.89
N PHE A 38 -7.77 2.92 -3.97
CA PHE A 38 -7.65 3.59 -2.67
C PHE A 38 -7.38 5.10 -2.82
N ALA A 39 -6.45 5.49 -3.71
CA ALA A 39 -6.22 6.90 -4.05
C ALA A 39 -7.49 7.55 -4.63
N PHE A 40 -8.27 6.80 -5.42
CA PHE A 40 -9.52 7.27 -6.01
C PHE A 40 -10.67 7.36 -5.00
N VAL A 41 -10.78 6.47 -4.02
CA VAL A 41 -11.80 6.53 -2.97
C VAL A 41 -11.60 7.76 -2.09
N HIS A 42 -10.35 8.04 -1.71
CA HIS A 42 -10.01 9.26 -0.96
C HIS A 42 -10.26 10.53 -1.75
N GLN A 43 -10.12 10.49 -3.09
CA GLN A 43 -10.31 11.65 -3.96
C GLN A 43 -11.75 11.82 -4.49
N ALA A 44 -12.52 10.74 -4.64
CA ALA A 44 -13.80 10.71 -5.38
C ALA A 44 -15.00 10.13 -4.60
N GLY A 45 -14.80 9.64 -3.37
CA GLY A 45 -15.91 9.24 -2.48
C GLY A 45 -16.67 7.95 -2.86
N ILE A 46 -16.05 7.05 -3.64
CA ILE A 46 -16.69 5.79 -4.09
C ILE A 46 -16.32 4.64 -3.14
N ASP A 47 -17.28 4.12 -2.37
CA ASP A 47 -17.08 2.99 -1.45
C ASP A 47 -17.21 1.64 -2.19
N ARG A 48 -16.09 0.95 -2.38
CA ARG A 48 -16.07 -0.47 -2.78
C ARG A 48 -15.30 -1.27 -1.73
N SER A 49 -16.07 -1.97 -0.89
CA SER A 49 -15.65 -3.08 -0.04
C SER A 49 -14.63 -3.99 -0.76
N THR A 50 -13.49 -4.24 -0.12
CA THR A 50 -12.38 -5.14 -0.51
C THR A 50 -11.55 -4.70 -1.72
N LYS A 51 -10.55 -3.84 -1.53
CA LYS A 51 -9.37 -3.75 -2.42
C LYS A 51 -8.14 -3.29 -1.64
N ASP A 52 -7.21 -4.21 -1.47
CA ASP A 52 -5.78 -4.12 -1.75
C ASP A 52 -5.27 -2.68 -1.85
N LEU A 53 -4.37 -2.29 -0.96
CA LEU A 53 -3.68 -1.01 -1.06
C LEU A 53 -2.53 -1.18 -2.06
N ASP A 54 -2.54 -0.40 -3.14
CA ASP A 54 -1.41 -0.34 -4.07
C ASP A 54 -0.44 0.76 -3.61
N ILE A 55 0.83 0.41 -3.41
CA ILE A 55 1.92 1.36 -3.25
C ILE A 55 2.96 1.18 -4.35
N PHE A 56 3.51 2.29 -4.80
CA PHE A 56 4.54 2.36 -5.82
C PHE A 56 5.84 2.80 -5.19
N VAL A 57 6.91 2.06 -5.47
CA VAL A 57 8.27 2.38 -5.03
C VAL A 57 9.23 2.29 -6.21
N ARG A 58 10.44 2.84 -6.07
CA ARG A 58 11.47 2.62 -7.10
C ARG A 58 12.02 1.19 -6.97
N PRO A 59 12.53 0.58 -8.05
CA PRO A 59 13.18 -0.74 -7.97
C PRO A 59 14.27 -0.84 -6.89
N GLY A 60 15.05 0.23 -6.70
CA GLY A 60 16.12 0.27 -5.68
C GLY A 60 15.61 0.26 -4.23
N ASP A 61 14.34 0.59 -4.02
CA ASP A 61 13.74 0.74 -2.69
C ASP A 61 12.97 -0.51 -2.24
N VAL A 62 12.79 -1.52 -3.11
CA VAL A 62 12.01 -2.73 -2.78
C VAL A 62 12.64 -3.55 -1.65
N HIS A 63 13.96 -3.77 -1.66
CA HIS A 63 14.62 -4.55 -0.62
C HIS A 63 14.66 -3.83 0.74
N PRO A 64 15.02 -2.53 0.81
CA PRO A 64 14.85 -1.74 2.03
C PRO A 64 13.43 -1.79 2.59
N LEU A 65 12.42 -1.68 1.72
CA LEU A 65 11.00 -1.79 2.10
C LEU A 65 10.68 -3.15 2.73
N LEU A 66 11.07 -4.24 2.08
CA LEU A 66 10.81 -5.60 2.57
C LEU A 66 11.50 -5.83 3.92
N GLY A 67 12.74 -5.36 4.07
CA GLY A 67 13.47 -5.43 5.34
C GLY A 67 12.78 -4.66 6.46
N ALA A 68 12.29 -3.45 6.19
CA ALA A 68 11.56 -2.64 7.17
C ALA A 68 10.24 -3.31 7.59
N CYS A 69 9.50 -3.89 6.64
CA CYS A 69 8.25 -4.59 6.93
C CYS A 69 8.49 -5.87 7.76
N ALA A 70 9.51 -6.65 7.39
CA ALA A 70 9.90 -7.84 8.14
C ALA A 70 10.33 -7.49 9.58
N ALA A 71 11.11 -6.41 9.76
CA ALA A 71 11.50 -5.92 11.08
C ALA A 71 10.31 -5.44 11.93
N ALA A 72 9.23 -4.99 11.29
CA ALA A 72 7.96 -4.64 11.94
C ALA A 72 7.04 -5.87 12.18
N GLY A 73 7.47 -7.07 11.81
CA GLY A 73 6.71 -8.31 12.02
C GLY A 73 5.67 -8.63 10.94
N TYR A 74 5.69 -7.91 9.81
CA TYR A 74 4.85 -8.25 8.67
C TYR A 74 5.48 -9.34 7.79
N GLU A 75 4.64 -10.18 7.21
CA GLU A 75 5.04 -11.07 6.12
C GLU A 75 5.16 -10.23 4.84
N ALA A 76 6.36 -10.16 4.28
CA ALA A 76 6.68 -9.31 3.14
C ALA A 76 7.54 -10.08 2.12
N ASP A 77 6.93 -10.41 0.99
CA ASP A 77 7.53 -11.31 0.00
C ASP A 77 7.65 -10.67 -1.37
N LEU A 78 8.76 -10.95 -2.04
CA LEU A 78 8.92 -10.66 -3.46
C LEU A 78 8.20 -11.76 -4.26
N VAL A 79 7.03 -11.43 -4.81
CA VAL A 79 6.19 -12.37 -5.56
C VAL A 79 6.70 -12.53 -6.99
N PHE A 80 7.02 -11.41 -7.62
CA PHE A 80 7.65 -11.37 -8.93
C PHE A 80 8.83 -10.41 -8.87
N SER A 81 10.03 -10.96 -9.01
CA SER A 81 11.30 -10.24 -8.87
C SER A 81 11.46 -9.04 -9.79
N HIS A 82 10.69 -8.97 -10.87
CA HIS A 82 10.77 -7.90 -11.85
C HIS A 82 9.74 -6.78 -11.63
N TRP A 83 8.69 -6.94 -10.80
CA TRP A 83 7.67 -5.88 -10.67
C TRP A 83 6.78 -5.87 -9.42
N LEU A 84 6.66 -6.96 -8.65
CA LEU A 84 5.66 -7.06 -7.58
C LEU A 84 6.19 -7.72 -6.31
N ALA A 85 6.02 -7.04 -5.19
CA ALA A 85 6.09 -7.61 -3.86
C ALA A 85 4.74 -7.46 -3.14
N LYS A 86 4.52 -8.21 -2.06
CA LYS A 86 3.30 -8.11 -1.24
C LYS A 86 3.64 -8.05 0.24
N ILE A 87 2.92 -7.20 0.97
CA ILE A 87 2.92 -7.18 2.44
C ILE A 87 1.56 -7.74 2.90
N ARG A 88 1.57 -8.69 3.83
CA ARG A 88 0.36 -9.40 4.29
C ARG A 88 0.13 -9.22 5.78
N ALA A 89 -1.15 -9.10 6.13
CA ALA A 89 -1.68 -9.23 7.48
C ALA A 89 -3.00 -10.01 7.42
N PRO A 90 -3.48 -10.58 8.55
CA PRO A 90 -4.78 -11.27 8.58
C PRO A 90 -5.96 -10.38 8.14
N THR A 91 -5.79 -9.06 8.22
CA THR A 91 -6.83 -8.07 7.94
C THR A 91 -6.75 -7.46 6.54
N GLY A 92 -5.73 -7.78 5.74
CA GLY A 92 -5.57 -7.24 4.40
C GLY A 92 -4.19 -7.48 3.78
N PHE A 93 -3.97 -6.92 2.59
CA PHE A 93 -2.68 -6.96 1.92
C PHE A 93 -2.39 -5.67 1.16
N ILE A 94 -1.10 -5.43 0.92
CA ILE A 94 -0.57 -4.27 0.20
C ILE A 94 0.25 -4.78 -0.97
N ASP A 95 -0.05 -4.27 -2.16
CA ASP A 95 0.68 -4.56 -3.39
C ASP A 95 1.78 -3.52 -3.56
N VAL A 96 3.02 -3.99 -3.62
CA VAL A 96 4.20 -3.14 -3.77
C VAL A 96 4.68 -3.26 -5.20
N ILE A 97 4.34 -2.26 -5.99
CA ILE A 97 4.60 -2.21 -7.43
C ILE A 97 5.86 -1.37 -7.65
N PHE A 98 6.88 -1.96 -8.26
CA PHE A 98 8.16 -1.26 -8.50
C PHE A 98 8.58 -1.26 -9.97
N SER A 99 7.74 -1.80 -10.85
CA SER A 99 7.91 -1.80 -12.30
C SER A 99 6.56 -2.14 -12.96
N SER A 100 6.51 -2.16 -14.29
CA SER A 100 5.36 -2.74 -15.00
C SER A 100 5.49 -4.27 -15.10
N GLY A 101 4.37 -4.98 -14.97
CA GLY A 101 4.34 -6.44 -15.13
C GLY A 101 4.72 -6.96 -16.52
N ASN A 102 4.81 -6.08 -17.53
CA ASN A 102 5.34 -6.43 -18.86
C ASN A 102 6.85 -6.13 -19.02
N GLY A 103 7.50 -5.57 -18.00
CA GLY A 103 8.94 -5.26 -17.99
C GLY A 103 9.35 -4.06 -18.87
N ILE A 104 8.41 -3.27 -19.39
CA ILE A 104 8.70 -2.18 -20.34
C ILE A 104 8.96 -0.84 -19.63
N ALA A 105 8.35 -0.61 -18.47
CA ALA A 105 8.57 0.60 -17.69
C ALA A 105 9.60 0.31 -16.59
N ALA A 106 10.77 0.98 -16.66
CA ALA A 106 11.84 0.94 -15.67
C ALA A 106 12.20 2.35 -15.20
#